data_AF-A0A1E1F6V0-F1
#
_entry.id   AF-A0A1E1F6V0-F1
#
_cell.length_a   1.000
_cell.length_b   1.000
_cell.length_c   1.000
_cell.angle_alpha   90.00
_cell.angle_beta   90.00
_cell.angle_gamma   90.00
#
_symmetry.space_group_name_H-M   'P 1'
#
loop_
_entity.id
_entity.type
_entity.pdbx_description
1 polymer ?
#
loop_
_entity_poly.entity_id
_entity_poly.type
_entity_poly.pdbx_seq_one_letter_code
_entity_poly.pdbx_strand_id
1 'polypeptide(L)'
;MACAAFLAAPADAKAPERMSLSSQSPDAIVVLKTDWWRPAPNMQSAFKLTLSTYAAEDGKLTGNMLGGAVLVEAKQKNMVEGYLIVPIKAGRWIVQSYSQQDKWALCFNASSLQFEVGPGEVVYLGKFDALAHRRQLTAQAVGSGKTMISGYGFADFFDLSEGPRFEPVDDMQVDAVKEMLGRRAPGVTAPVKAVAFGPASFGTGSTLFAERKCGGYFKAGVKKEGGGG
;
A
#
# COMPACT_ATOMS: atom_id res chain seq x y z
N MET A 1 9.46 -38.12 -13.02
CA MET A 1 9.77 -36.71 -13.30
C MET A 1 8.89 -35.87 -12.37
N ALA A 2 9.41 -35.48 -11.22
CA ALA A 2 8.62 -34.86 -10.15
C ALA A 2 8.58 -33.33 -10.35
N CYS A 3 7.38 -32.77 -10.49
CA CYS A 3 7.15 -31.34 -10.58
C CYS A 3 7.13 -30.77 -9.16
N ALA A 4 8.18 -30.03 -8.79
CA ALA A 4 8.25 -29.35 -7.50
C ALA A 4 7.41 -28.07 -7.58
N ALA A 5 6.24 -28.09 -6.92
CA ALA A 5 5.44 -26.90 -6.71
C ALA A 5 6.14 -26.02 -5.66
N PHE A 6 6.74 -24.91 -6.11
CA PHE A 6 7.13 -23.82 -5.21
C PHE A 6 5.85 -23.14 -4.71
N LEU A 7 5.38 -23.60 -3.55
CA LEU A 7 4.41 -22.87 -2.74
C LEU A 7 5.08 -21.56 -2.29
N ALA A 8 4.72 -20.45 -2.93
CA ALA A 8 5.03 -19.12 -2.42
C ALA A 8 4.34 -18.99 -1.06
N ALA A 9 5.13 -19.06 0.02
CA ALA A 9 4.63 -18.80 1.36
C ALA A 9 4.06 -17.38 1.43
N PRO A 10 2.92 -17.16 2.11
CA PRO A 10 2.50 -15.81 2.42
C PRO A 10 3.64 -15.14 3.19
N ALA A 11 4.05 -13.95 2.76
CA ALA A 11 5.01 -13.15 3.50
C ALA A 11 4.36 -12.76 4.84
N ASP A 12 4.49 -13.63 5.84
CA ASP A 12 4.25 -13.26 7.23
C ASP A 12 5.16 -12.06 7.49
N ALA A 13 4.54 -10.92 7.80
CA ALA A 13 5.27 -9.73 8.19
C ALA A 13 6.24 -10.13 9.30
N LYS A 14 7.55 -10.09 9.01
CA LYS A 14 8.56 -10.46 10.00
C LYS A 14 8.34 -9.60 11.23
N ALA A 15 8.33 -10.24 12.39
CA ALA A 15 8.26 -9.51 13.64
C ALA A 15 9.41 -8.47 13.68
N PRO A 16 9.18 -7.24 14.18
CA PRO A 16 10.16 -6.15 14.15
C PRO A 16 11.54 -6.54 14.64
N GLU A 17 11.62 -7.34 15.69
CA GLU A 17 12.86 -7.82 16.29
C GLU A 17 13.67 -8.76 15.38
N ARG A 18 13.06 -9.30 14.32
CA ARG A 18 13.71 -10.15 13.31
C ARG A 18 13.99 -9.42 12.00
N MET A 19 13.67 -8.14 11.91
CA MET A 19 14.01 -7.33 10.74
C MET A 19 15.49 -6.96 10.79
N SER A 20 16.16 -7.13 9.65
CA SER A 20 17.49 -6.54 9.44
C SER A 20 17.48 -5.72 8.17
N LEU A 21 18.11 -4.56 8.22
CA LEU A 21 18.31 -3.70 7.08
C LEU A 21 19.59 -2.89 7.30
N SER A 22 20.53 -3.05 6.39
CA SER A 22 21.76 -2.26 6.31
C SER A 22 21.78 -1.45 5.02
N SER A 23 22.69 -0.49 4.90
CA SER A 23 22.90 0.30 3.66
C SER A 23 23.27 -0.53 2.42
N GLN A 24 23.65 -1.80 2.58
CA GLN A 24 23.96 -2.72 1.48
C GLN A 24 22.79 -3.63 1.10
N SER A 25 21.66 -3.53 1.82
CA SER A 25 20.51 -4.39 1.59
C SER A 25 19.82 -4.00 0.27
N PRO A 26 19.39 -4.96 -0.57
CA PRO A 26 18.63 -4.66 -1.79
C PRO A 26 17.19 -4.25 -1.49
N ASP A 27 16.73 -4.51 -0.27
CA ASP A 27 15.42 -4.16 0.24
C ASP A 27 15.45 -2.77 0.89
N ALA A 28 14.28 -2.28 1.22
CA ALA A 28 14.04 -1.05 1.96
C ALA A 28 12.93 -1.28 3.00
N ILE A 29 12.72 -0.33 3.89
CA ILE A 29 11.61 -0.35 4.85
C ILE A 29 10.77 0.92 4.69
N VAL A 30 9.45 0.74 4.70
CA VAL A 30 8.47 1.80 4.87
C VAL A 30 7.99 1.79 6.31
N VAL A 31 8.00 2.96 6.94
CA VAL A 31 7.36 3.19 8.24
C VAL A 31 6.21 4.16 8.03
N LEU A 32 5.06 3.89 8.63
CA LEU A 32 3.97 4.85 8.70
C LEU A 32 3.33 4.83 10.07
N LYS A 33 2.93 6.01 10.55
CA LYS A 33 2.17 6.15 11.78
C LYS A 33 0.69 6.14 11.46
N THR A 34 -0.13 5.56 12.33
CA THR A 34 -1.58 5.61 12.15
C THR A 34 -2.32 5.39 13.45
N ASP A 35 -3.54 5.89 13.51
CA ASP A 35 -4.45 5.59 14.61
C ASP A 35 -5.04 4.19 14.39
N TRP A 36 -4.87 3.31 15.39
CA TRP A 36 -5.48 1.99 15.38
C TRP A 36 -6.80 2.01 16.15
N TRP A 37 -7.82 1.38 15.58
CA TRP A 37 -9.06 1.08 16.28
C TRP A 37 -9.34 -0.41 16.23
N ARG A 38 -10.07 -0.91 17.23
CA ARG A 38 -10.53 -2.28 17.22
C ARG A 38 -11.45 -2.51 16.02
N PRO A 39 -11.11 -3.40 15.08
CA PRO A 39 -11.99 -3.74 13.97
C PRO A 39 -13.27 -4.42 14.48
N ALA A 40 -14.34 -4.36 13.70
CA ALA A 40 -15.56 -5.11 14.00
C ALA A 40 -15.27 -6.63 14.03
N PRO A 41 -16.07 -7.46 14.73
CA PRO A 41 -15.77 -8.89 14.91
C PRO A 41 -15.54 -9.68 13.62
N ASN A 42 -16.12 -9.24 12.49
CA ASN A 42 -16.00 -9.86 11.17
C ASN A 42 -14.83 -9.30 10.32
N MET A 43 -14.02 -8.39 10.86
CA MET A 43 -12.93 -7.73 10.16
C MET A 43 -11.57 -8.17 10.73
N GLN A 44 -10.65 -8.60 9.84
CA GLN A 44 -9.33 -9.07 10.25
C GLN A 44 -8.32 -7.95 10.57
N SER A 45 -8.60 -6.72 10.15
CA SER A 45 -7.73 -5.55 10.34
C SER A 45 -8.59 -4.29 10.44
N ALA A 46 -8.07 -3.24 11.08
CA ALA A 46 -8.74 -1.94 11.12
C ALA A 46 -8.91 -1.38 9.70
N PHE A 47 -7.85 -1.46 8.90
CA PHE A 47 -7.82 -1.15 7.47
C PHE A 47 -6.58 -1.81 6.82
N LYS A 48 -6.53 -1.75 5.49
CA LYS A 48 -5.33 -2.05 4.71
C LYS A 48 -5.00 -0.88 3.78
N LEU A 49 -3.72 -0.53 3.68
CA LEU A 49 -3.20 0.38 2.66
C LEU A 49 -2.42 -0.45 1.63
N THR A 50 -2.73 -0.31 0.36
CA THR A 50 -2.00 -0.98 -0.72
C THR A 50 -0.98 -0.03 -1.29
N LEU A 51 0.28 -0.43 -1.27
CA LEU A 51 1.38 0.22 -1.96
C LEU A 51 1.74 -0.63 -3.17
N SER A 52 1.96 -0.01 -4.32
CA SER A 52 2.37 -0.72 -5.53
C SER A 52 3.54 -0.04 -6.19
N THR A 53 4.38 -0.82 -6.87
CA THR A 53 5.44 -0.28 -7.72
C THR A 53 4.84 0.49 -8.89
N TYR A 54 5.52 1.56 -9.29
CA TYR A 54 4.97 2.56 -10.20
C TYR A 54 6.00 3.01 -11.24
N ALA A 55 5.59 2.97 -12.51
CA ALA A 55 6.32 3.56 -13.63
C ALA A 55 5.68 4.91 -13.98
N ALA A 56 6.27 6.01 -13.51
CA ALA A 56 5.66 7.34 -13.68
C ALA A 56 5.64 7.81 -15.14
N GLU A 57 6.65 7.45 -15.93
CA GLU A 57 6.71 7.77 -17.37
C GLU A 57 5.47 7.26 -18.11
N ASP A 58 4.94 6.12 -17.67
CA ASP A 58 3.77 5.47 -18.24
C ASP A 58 2.46 5.75 -17.49
N GLY A 59 2.54 6.36 -16.30
CA GLY A 59 1.39 6.50 -15.40
C GLY A 59 0.75 5.16 -15.02
N LYS A 60 1.55 4.10 -14.82
CA LYS A 60 1.06 2.72 -14.64
C LYS A 60 1.60 2.05 -13.39
N LEU A 61 0.75 1.22 -12.80
CA LEU A 61 1.18 0.25 -11.79
C LEU A 61 1.96 -0.87 -12.49
N THR A 62 3.13 -1.18 -11.95
CA THR A 62 3.94 -2.33 -12.37
C THR A 62 3.80 -3.50 -11.39
N GLY A 63 3.21 -3.24 -10.22
CA GLY A 63 2.93 -4.24 -9.20
C GLY A 63 1.73 -5.12 -9.54
N ASN A 64 1.79 -6.39 -9.16
CA ASN A 64 0.70 -7.34 -9.27
C ASN A 64 0.75 -8.38 -8.14
N MET A 65 -0.15 -9.38 -8.16
CA MET A 65 -0.24 -10.41 -7.13
C MET A 65 1.03 -11.28 -6.98
N LEU A 66 1.88 -11.34 -8.00
CA LEU A 66 3.13 -12.11 -8.00
C LEU A 66 4.34 -11.29 -7.54
N GLY A 67 4.20 -9.97 -7.40
CA GLY A 67 5.29 -9.10 -6.93
C GLY A 67 5.04 -7.62 -7.18
N GLY A 68 5.73 -6.78 -6.41
CA GLY A 68 5.66 -5.32 -6.57
C GLY A 68 4.38 -4.68 -6.04
N ALA A 69 3.60 -5.38 -5.22
CA ALA A 69 2.50 -4.84 -4.43
C ALA A 69 2.65 -5.29 -2.97
N VAL A 70 2.38 -4.40 -2.04
CA VAL A 70 2.55 -4.62 -0.60
C VAL A 70 1.31 -4.12 0.14
N LEU A 71 0.81 -4.93 1.04
CA LEU A 71 -0.32 -4.59 1.92
C LEU A 71 0.21 -4.17 3.28
N VAL A 72 -0.02 -2.92 3.65
CA VAL A 72 0.17 -2.44 5.02
C VAL A 72 -1.13 -2.70 5.79
N GLU A 73 -1.13 -3.76 6.61
CA GLU A 73 -2.31 -4.16 7.38
C GLU A 73 -2.28 -3.60 8.80
N ALA A 74 -3.27 -2.78 9.16
CA ALA A 74 -3.43 -2.22 10.51
C ALA A 74 -4.07 -3.26 11.47
N LYS A 75 -3.32 -4.33 11.75
CA LYS A 75 -3.62 -5.34 12.76
C LYS A 75 -2.87 -5.00 14.04
N GLN A 76 -3.47 -5.23 15.21
CA GLN A 76 -2.82 -4.94 16.50
C GLN A 76 -1.43 -5.60 16.61
N LYS A 77 -1.30 -6.85 16.15
CA LYS A 77 -0.03 -7.60 16.15
C LYS A 77 1.06 -7.02 15.22
N ASN A 78 0.67 -6.21 14.24
CA ASN A 78 1.60 -5.57 13.29
C ASN A 78 2.01 -4.16 13.76
N MET A 79 1.33 -3.61 14.77
CA MET A 79 1.58 -2.26 15.28
C MET A 79 2.72 -2.28 16.30
N VAL A 80 3.64 -1.33 16.19
CA VAL A 80 4.74 -1.11 17.12
C VAL A 80 4.69 0.33 17.57
N GLU A 81 4.27 0.58 18.81
CA GLU A 81 4.21 1.95 19.37
C GLU A 81 3.43 2.95 18.49
N GLY A 82 2.39 2.48 17.77
CA GLY A 82 1.60 3.32 16.84
C GLY A 82 2.10 3.33 15.39
N TYR A 83 3.18 2.61 15.08
CA TYR A 83 3.76 2.51 13.74
C TYR A 83 3.47 1.16 13.09
N LEU A 84 3.31 1.18 11.77
CA LEU A 84 3.37 0.02 10.89
C LEU A 84 4.70 0.06 10.16
N ILE A 85 5.44 -1.04 10.22
CA ILE A 85 6.79 -1.18 9.66
C ILE A 85 6.72 -2.30 8.62
N VAL A 86 7.02 -1.99 7.37
CA VAL A 86 6.80 -2.92 6.27
C VAL A 86 8.04 -2.97 5.37
N PRO A 87 8.66 -4.15 5.20
CA PRO A 87 9.75 -4.31 4.24
C PRO A 87 9.20 -4.26 2.81
N ILE A 88 9.89 -3.53 1.94
CA ILE A 88 9.57 -3.39 0.52
C ILE A 88 10.83 -3.51 -0.32
N LYS A 89 10.68 -3.62 -1.64
CA LYS A 89 11.82 -3.49 -2.56
C LYS A 89 12.15 -2.01 -2.77
N ALA A 90 13.43 -1.72 -2.97
CA ALA A 90 13.85 -0.40 -3.44
C ALA A 90 13.19 -0.06 -4.79
N GLY A 91 12.92 1.21 -5.01
CA GLY A 91 12.30 1.72 -6.24
C GLY A 91 11.21 2.75 -5.97
N ARG A 92 10.40 2.98 -7.00
CA ARG A 92 9.31 3.94 -7.02
C ARG A 92 7.98 3.25 -6.71
N TRP A 93 7.27 3.81 -5.75
CA TRP A 93 6.03 3.29 -5.21
C TRP A 93 4.92 4.33 -5.26
N ILE A 94 3.68 3.86 -5.29
CA ILE A 94 2.48 4.67 -5.28
C ILE A 94 1.50 4.15 -4.24
N VAL A 95 0.77 5.06 -3.61
CA VAL A 95 -0.29 4.72 -2.68
C VAL A 95 -1.56 4.39 -3.47
N GLN A 96 -1.76 3.11 -3.76
CA GLN A 96 -2.79 2.64 -4.67
C GLN A 96 -4.19 2.78 -4.09
N SER A 97 -4.42 2.22 -2.89
CA SER A 97 -5.77 2.14 -2.33
C SER A 97 -5.80 2.00 -0.82
N TYR A 98 -6.90 2.45 -0.24
CA TYR A 98 -7.30 2.15 1.13
C TYR A 98 -8.45 1.15 1.11
N SER A 99 -8.43 0.11 1.95
CA SER A 99 -9.53 -0.86 2.00
C SER A 99 -9.92 -1.27 3.42
N GLN A 100 -11.18 -1.69 3.55
CA GLN A 100 -11.73 -2.30 4.76
C GLN A 100 -12.51 -3.57 4.43
N GLN A 101 -12.55 -4.46 5.43
CA GLN A 101 -13.29 -5.73 5.40
C GLN A 101 -12.89 -6.66 4.24
N ASP A 102 -11.70 -6.44 3.66
CA ASP A 102 -11.20 -7.17 2.49
C ASP A 102 -12.14 -7.18 1.30
N LYS A 103 -13.09 -6.24 1.25
CA LYS A 103 -14.14 -6.22 0.23
C LYS A 103 -14.32 -4.86 -0.39
N TRP A 104 -14.19 -3.79 0.40
CA TRP A 104 -14.43 -2.44 -0.11
C TRP A 104 -13.15 -1.63 -0.09
N ALA A 105 -12.88 -0.95 -1.21
CA ALA A 105 -11.67 -0.15 -1.38
C ALA A 105 -11.98 1.23 -1.94
N LEU A 106 -11.29 2.23 -1.42
CA LEU A 106 -11.09 3.53 -2.06
C LEU A 106 -9.86 3.41 -2.96
N CYS A 107 -10.07 3.56 -4.26
CA CYS A 107 -9.00 3.53 -5.25
C CYS A 107 -8.56 4.97 -5.56
N PHE A 108 -7.35 5.35 -5.17
CA PHE A 108 -6.90 6.74 -5.24
C PHE A 108 -6.67 7.25 -6.67
N ASN A 109 -6.35 6.36 -7.61
CA ASN A 109 -6.21 6.63 -9.06
C ASN A 109 -5.64 8.01 -9.40
N ALA A 110 -6.49 8.95 -9.80
CA ALA A 110 -6.14 10.27 -10.32
C ALA A 110 -5.58 11.22 -9.24
N SER A 111 -5.79 10.92 -7.97
CA SER A 111 -5.42 11.76 -6.82
C SER A 111 -4.40 11.07 -5.93
N SER A 112 -3.57 10.18 -6.48
CA SER A 112 -2.62 9.40 -5.69
C SER A 112 -1.30 10.15 -5.42
N LEU A 113 -0.46 9.57 -4.55
CA LEU A 113 0.87 10.05 -4.22
C LEU A 113 1.89 8.95 -4.53
N GLN A 114 2.97 9.31 -5.22
CA GLN A 114 4.15 8.49 -5.40
C GLN A 114 5.27 8.90 -4.45
N PHE A 115 6.19 7.98 -4.19
CA PHE A 115 7.44 8.22 -3.50
C PHE A 115 8.51 7.25 -3.99
N GLU A 116 9.76 7.53 -3.66
CA GLU A 116 10.89 6.64 -3.94
C GLU A 116 11.57 6.22 -2.65
N VAL A 117 12.18 5.03 -2.67
CA VAL A 117 13.05 4.56 -1.61
C VAL A 117 14.24 3.82 -2.20
N GLY A 118 15.44 4.16 -1.74
CA GLY A 118 16.68 3.51 -2.19
C GLY A 118 16.93 2.17 -1.49
N PRO A 119 17.87 1.36 -2.02
CA PRO A 119 18.36 0.17 -1.33
C PRO A 119 18.96 0.52 0.04
N GLY A 120 18.61 -0.25 1.07
CA GLY A 120 19.14 -0.05 2.41
C GLY A 120 18.69 1.24 3.07
N GLU A 121 17.48 1.71 2.72
CA GLU A 121 16.88 2.92 3.28
C GLU A 121 15.60 2.63 4.04
N VAL A 122 15.34 3.45 5.06
CA VAL A 122 14.05 3.52 5.73
C VAL A 122 13.38 4.83 5.37
N VAL A 123 12.17 4.78 4.83
CA VAL A 123 11.35 5.96 4.53
C VAL A 123 10.16 6.02 5.49
N TYR A 124 10.02 7.16 6.18
CA TYR A 124 8.86 7.43 7.03
C TYR A 124 7.83 8.26 6.26
N LEU A 125 6.64 7.69 6.07
CA LEU A 125 5.56 8.30 5.28
C LEU A 125 4.76 9.38 6.02
N GLY A 126 4.98 9.56 7.33
CA GLY A 126 4.15 10.40 8.17
C GLY A 126 2.97 9.66 8.80
N LYS A 127 2.06 10.43 9.41
CA LYS A 127 0.84 9.90 10.01
C LYS A 127 -0.27 9.85 8.97
N PHE A 128 -0.72 8.64 8.64
CA PHE A 128 -1.81 8.41 7.71
C PHE A 128 -3.18 8.61 8.38
N ASP A 129 -4.03 9.46 7.81
CA ASP A 129 -5.39 9.75 8.29
C ASP A 129 -6.38 8.65 7.85
N ALA A 130 -6.23 7.49 8.47
CA ALA A 130 -7.06 6.33 8.20
C ALA A 130 -8.54 6.52 8.60
N LEU A 131 -8.84 7.47 9.49
CA LEU A 131 -10.20 7.77 9.95
C LEU A 131 -10.96 8.61 8.92
N ALA A 132 -10.34 9.60 8.30
CA ALA A 132 -10.95 10.34 7.19
C ALA A 132 -11.33 9.39 6.04
N HIS A 133 -10.43 8.49 5.67
CA HIS A 133 -10.70 7.54 4.58
C HIS A 133 -11.70 6.46 4.96
N ARG A 134 -11.76 6.05 6.23
CA ARG A 134 -12.87 5.23 6.72
C ARG A 134 -14.22 5.93 6.49
N ARG A 135 -14.34 7.21 6.87
CA ARG A 135 -15.58 7.98 6.71
C ARG A 135 -15.96 8.11 5.23
N GLN A 136 -14.98 8.41 4.37
CA GLN A 136 -15.18 8.49 2.92
C GLN A 136 -15.64 7.14 2.34
N LEU A 137 -15.00 6.03 2.73
CA LEU A 137 -15.39 4.69 2.29
C LEU A 137 -16.82 4.35 2.72
N THR A 138 -17.18 4.67 3.96
CA THR A 138 -18.55 4.49 4.45
C THR A 138 -19.55 5.34 3.66
N ALA A 139 -19.25 6.61 3.37
CA ALA A 139 -20.11 7.48 2.60
C ALA A 139 -20.35 6.94 1.17
N GLN A 140 -19.30 6.46 0.50
CA GLN A 140 -19.38 5.83 -0.82
C GLN A 140 -20.22 4.54 -0.80
N ALA A 141 -20.02 3.70 0.20
CA ALA A 141 -20.80 2.47 0.37
C ALA A 141 -22.29 2.76 0.57
N VAL A 142 -22.63 3.67 1.49
CA VAL A 142 -24.02 4.06 1.76
C VAL A 142 -24.66 4.71 0.53
N GLY A 143 -23.96 5.66 -0.11
CA GLY A 143 -24.44 6.35 -1.30
C GLY A 143 -24.67 5.44 -2.51
N SER A 144 -23.97 4.30 -2.57
CA SER A 144 -24.15 3.28 -3.61
C SER A 144 -25.11 2.14 -3.22
N GLY A 145 -25.90 2.32 -2.15
CA GLY A 145 -26.89 1.36 -1.67
C GLY A 145 -26.30 0.11 -0.99
N LYS A 146 -24.99 0.10 -0.72
CA LYS A 146 -24.29 -1.03 -0.08
C LYS A 146 -24.32 -0.83 1.43
N THR A 147 -25.42 -1.26 2.05
CA THR A 147 -25.62 -1.17 3.51
C THR A 147 -25.22 -2.44 4.26
N MET A 148 -25.10 -3.59 3.58
CA MET A 148 -24.63 -4.85 4.14
C MET A 148 -23.64 -5.57 3.22
N ILE A 149 -22.65 -6.21 3.86
CA ILE A 149 -21.49 -6.87 3.21
C ILE A 149 -21.75 -8.36 2.90
N SER A 150 -22.83 -8.92 3.44
CA SER A 150 -23.29 -10.27 3.15
C SER A 150 -24.09 -10.29 1.84
N GLY A 151 -23.42 -10.58 0.72
CA GLY A 151 -24.08 -10.90 -0.56
C GLY A 151 -23.50 -10.21 -1.78
N TYR A 152 -22.85 -9.06 -1.61
CA TYR A 152 -22.29 -8.28 -2.73
C TYR A 152 -20.76 -8.36 -2.69
N GLY A 153 -20.17 -8.74 -3.83
CA GLY A 153 -18.74 -8.95 -4.02
C GLY A 153 -17.86 -7.73 -3.71
N PHE A 154 -16.59 -7.83 -4.08
CA PHE A 154 -15.63 -6.75 -3.92
C PHE A 154 -16.15 -5.46 -4.59
N ALA A 155 -16.08 -4.33 -3.90
CA ALA A 155 -16.46 -3.02 -4.42
C ALA A 155 -15.29 -2.05 -4.34
N ASP A 156 -14.82 -1.61 -5.50
CA ASP A 156 -13.83 -0.56 -5.59
C ASP A 156 -14.56 0.74 -5.96
N PHE A 157 -14.36 1.77 -5.13
CA PHE A 157 -14.83 3.12 -5.40
C PHE A 157 -13.72 3.91 -6.07
N PHE A 158 -14.06 4.56 -7.17
CA PHE A 158 -13.13 5.26 -8.04
C PHE A 158 -13.45 6.75 -8.10
N ASP A 159 -12.62 7.50 -8.82
CA ASP A 159 -12.84 8.91 -9.18
C ASP A 159 -13.08 9.78 -7.93
N LEU A 160 -12.27 9.49 -6.90
CA LEU A 160 -12.31 10.16 -5.61
C LEU A 160 -11.83 11.59 -5.76
N SER A 161 -12.56 12.53 -5.15
CA SER A 161 -12.15 13.94 -5.06
C SER A 161 -10.93 14.16 -4.17
N GLU A 162 -10.56 13.16 -3.37
CA GLU A 162 -9.50 13.25 -2.37
C GLU A 162 -8.52 12.08 -2.51
N GLY A 163 -7.24 12.40 -2.38
CA GLY A 163 -6.14 11.44 -2.36
C GLY A 163 -5.81 10.89 -0.97
N PRO A 164 -4.74 10.08 -0.88
CA PRO A 164 -4.23 9.61 0.39
C PRO A 164 -3.73 10.78 1.24
N ARG A 165 -4.12 10.81 2.52
CA ARG A 165 -3.79 11.90 3.45
C ARG A 165 -2.74 11.48 4.46
N PHE A 166 -1.61 12.19 4.44
CA PHE A 166 -0.54 12.07 5.42
C PHE A 166 -0.29 13.44 6.07
N GLU A 167 -0.07 13.45 7.38
CA GLU A 167 0.47 14.63 8.06
C GLU A 167 1.90 14.91 7.56
N PRO A 168 2.29 16.19 7.41
CA PRO A 168 3.67 16.56 7.09
C PRO A 168 4.67 15.96 8.08
N VAL A 169 5.84 15.56 7.57
CA VAL A 169 6.91 14.98 8.37
C VAL A 169 7.92 16.06 8.74
N ASP A 170 8.27 16.14 10.03
CA ASP A 170 9.35 16.97 10.55
C ASP A 170 10.49 16.11 11.14
N ASP A 171 11.60 16.77 11.48
CA ASP A 171 12.80 16.11 12.01
C ASP A 171 12.52 15.41 13.36
N MET A 172 11.64 15.96 14.19
CA MET A 172 11.29 15.35 15.49
C MET A 172 10.58 14.01 15.29
N GLN A 173 9.68 13.92 14.32
CA GLN A 173 9.01 12.67 13.99
C GLN A 173 9.98 11.65 13.39
N VAL A 174 10.93 12.08 12.56
CA VAL A 174 11.98 11.20 12.01
C VAL A 174 12.84 10.64 13.15
N ASP A 175 13.25 11.47 14.12
CA ASP A 175 14.03 11.03 15.27
C ASP A 175 13.25 10.05 16.17
N ALA A 176 11.95 10.28 16.36
CA ALA A 176 11.09 9.33 17.07
C ALA A 176 11.01 7.96 16.37
N VAL A 177 11.03 7.92 15.03
CA VAL A 177 11.09 6.67 14.27
C VAL A 177 12.45 5.99 14.44
N LYS A 178 13.56 6.74 14.41
CA LYS A 178 14.91 6.19 14.66
C LYS A 178 14.98 5.56 16.05
N GLU A 179 14.48 6.24 17.07
CA GLU A 179 14.46 5.74 18.45
C GLU A 179 13.62 4.46 18.56
N MET A 180 12.42 4.46 17.97
CA MET A 180 11.54 3.29 17.95
C MET A 180 12.21 2.09 17.26
N LEU A 181 12.82 2.29 16.10
CA LEU A 181 13.54 1.24 15.38
C LEU A 181 14.75 0.74 16.18
N GLY A 182 15.53 1.63 16.79
CA GLY A 182 16.67 1.26 17.63
C GLY A 182 16.28 0.36 18.81
N ARG A 183 15.08 0.57 19.40
CA ARG A 183 14.55 -0.26 20.48
C ARG A 183 13.91 -1.56 20.01
N ARG A 184 13.10 -1.50 18.94
CA ARG A 184 12.17 -2.57 18.54
C ARG A 184 12.66 -3.41 17.36
N ALA A 185 13.58 -2.88 16.57
CA ALA A 185 14.17 -3.52 15.40
C ALA A 185 15.68 -3.20 15.30
N PRO A 186 16.50 -3.59 16.30
CA PRO A 186 17.91 -3.18 16.39
C PRO A 186 18.79 -3.65 15.23
N GLY A 187 18.33 -4.62 14.42
CA GLY A 187 18.99 -5.03 13.17
C GLY A 187 18.81 -4.05 12.00
N VAL A 188 17.98 -3.02 12.15
CA VAL A 188 17.78 -1.95 11.16
C VAL A 188 18.76 -0.82 11.48
N THR A 189 19.88 -0.79 10.77
CA THR A 189 20.94 0.21 10.90
C THR A 189 20.96 1.22 9.75
N ALA A 190 20.06 1.05 8.78
CA ALA A 190 19.83 1.94 7.66
C ALA A 190 19.39 3.35 8.10
N PRO A 191 19.74 4.40 7.33
CA PRO A 191 19.28 5.75 7.61
C PRO A 191 17.75 5.86 7.45
N VAL A 192 17.13 6.59 8.38
CA VAL A 192 15.71 6.96 8.33
C VAL A 192 15.55 8.35 7.73
N LYS A 193 14.66 8.47 6.76
CA LYS A 193 14.37 9.73 6.05
C LYS A 193 12.88 10.03 6.06
N ALA A 194 12.53 11.31 6.04
CA ALA A 194 11.19 11.74 5.68
C ALA A 194 10.87 11.40 4.23
N VAL A 195 9.62 11.03 3.95
CA VAL A 195 9.15 10.83 2.58
C VAL A 195 9.11 12.15 1.81
N ALA A 196 9.47 12.10 0.53
CA ALA A 196 9.16 13.14 -0.44
C ALA A 196 8.05 12.63 -1.37
N PHE A 197 6.80 13.03 -1.10
CA PHE A 197 5.68 12.67 -1.97
C PHE A 197 5.65 13.54 -3.23
N GLY A 198 5.42 12.91 -4.37
CA GLY A 198 5.02 13.58 -5.61
C GLY A 198 3.58 13.21 -5.99
N PRO A 199 2.83 14.11 -6.64
CA PRO A 199 1.52 13.75 -7.19
C PRO A 199 1.69 12.64 -8.24
N ALA A 200 0.75 11.70 -8.27
CA ALA A 200 0.75 10.63 -9.25
C ALA A 200 -0.66 10.20 -9.63
N SER A 201 -0.77 9.65 -10.83
CA SER A 201 -2.00 9.03 -11.30
C SER A 201 -1.74 7.67 -11.92
N PHE A 202 -2.71 6.78 -11.81
CA PHE A 202 -2.72 5.50 -12.51
C PHE A 202 -4.12 5.14 -13.00
N GLY A 203 -4.16 4.40 -14.10
CA GLY A 203 -5.41 3.90 -14.68
C GLY A 203 -6.03 2.76 -13.88
N THR A 204 -7.31 2.48 -14.13
CA THR A 204 -7.95 1.26 -13.61
C THR A 204 -7.77 0.08 -14.54
N GLY A 205 -7.64 -1.10 -13.98
CA GLY A 205 -7.71 -2.34 -14.74
C GLY A 205 -9.13 -2.89 -14.83
N SER A 206 -9.26 -4.07 -15.43
CA SER A 206 -10.54 -4.79 -15.54
C SER A 206 -10.41 -6.23 -15.07
N THR A 207 -11.49 -6.78 -14.51
CA THR A 207 -11.62 -8.21 -14.25
C THR A 207 -11.85 -8.97 -15.56
N LEU A 208 -11.79 -10.31 -15.52
CA LEU A 208 -12.14 -11.17 -16.66
C LEU A 208 -13.59 -10.96 -17.15
N PHE A 209 -14.46 -10.40 -16.30
CA PHE A 209 -15.86 -10.10 -16.60
C PHE A 209 -16.07 -8.61 -16.94
N ALA A 210 -15.01 -7.90 -17.34
CA ALA A 210 -15.02 -6.49 -17.71
C ALA A 210 -15.44 -5.50 -16.59
N GLU A 211 -15.38 -5.93 -15.32
CA GLU A 211 -15.64 -5.04 -14.19
C GLU A 211 -14.39 -4.21 -13.87
N ARG A 212 -14.56 -2.92 -13.57
CA ARG A 212 -13.44 -2.03 -13.22
C ARG A 212 -12.82 -2.46 -11.88
N LYS A 213 -11.49 -2.54 -11.81
CA LYS A 213 -10.74 -2.92 -10.60
C LYS A 213 -9.57 -1.97 -10.35
N CYS A 214 -9.34 -1.67 -9.07
CA CYS A 214 -8.18 -0.90 -8.65
C CYS A 214 -6.89 -1.66 -8.96
N GLY A 215 -6.09 -1.15 -9.90
CA GLY A 215 -4.86 -1.81 -10.35
C GLY A 215 -5.05 -3.20 -10.97
N GLY A 216 -6.22 -3.49 -11.56
CA GLY A 216 -6.50 -4.77 -12.22
C GLY A 216 -5.64 -5.04 -13.46
N TYR A 217 -5.81 -6.22 -14.06
CA TYR A 217 -5.12 -6.60 -15.31
C TYR A 217 -5.41 -5.59 -16.42
N PHE A 218 -4.35 -5.00 -16.97
CA PHE A 218 -4.40 -4.36 -18.26
C PHE A 218 -4.22 -5.46 -19.31
N LYS A 219 -5.22 -5.69 -20.18
CA LYS A 219 -4.95 -6.46 -21.41
C LYS A 219 -3.76 -5.76 -22.09
N ALA A 220 -2.69 -6.51 -22.37
CA ALA A 220 -1.57 -6.03 -23.15
C ALA A 220 -2.12 -5.35 -24.41
N GLY A 221 -1.65 -4.14 -24.69
CA GLY A 221 -2.22 -3.25 -25.68
C GLY A 221 -2.46 -3.94 -27.01
N VAL A 222 -3.59 -3.60 -27.64
CA VAL A 222 -3.79 -3.84 -29.06
C VAL A 222 -2.55 -3.30 -29.77
N LYS A 223 -1.81 -4.21 -30.42
CA LYS A 223 -0.70 -3.87 -31.31
C LYS A 223 -1.30 -2.86 -32.30
N LYS A 224 -0.88 -1.59 -32.23
CA LYS A 224 -1.13 -0.67 -33.34
C LYS A 224 -0.36 -1.26 -34.51
N GLU A 225 -1.05 -2.01 -35.38
CA GLU A 225 -0.56 -2.21 -36.72
C GLU A 225 -0.46 -0.82 -37.34
N GLY A 226 0.78 -0.38 -37.49
CA GLY A 226 1.11 0.87 -38.15
C GLY A 226 0.59 0.81 -39.57
N GLY A 227 -0.11 1.88 -39.96
CA GLY A 227 -0.19 2.23 -41.36
C GLY A 227 1.21 2.51 -41.91
N GLY A 228 1.43 2.11 -43.15
CA GLY A 228 2.61 2.47 -43.92
C GLY A 228 2.85 1.52 -45.08
N GLY A 229 2.44 1.93 -46.28
CA GLY A 229 2.80 1.31 -47.56
C GLY A 229 1.66 1.23 -48.54
#